data_AF-A0A7U9SUS7-F1
#
_entry.id   AF-A0A7U9SUS7-F1
#
_cell.length_a   1.000
_cell.length_b   1.000
_cell.length_c   1.000
_cell.angle_alpha   90.00
_cell.angle_beta   90.00
_cell.angle_gamma   90.00
#
_symmetry.space_group_name_H-M   'P 1'
#
loop_
_entity.id
_entity.type
_entity.pdbx_description
1 polymer ?
#
loop_
_entity_poly.entity_id
_entity_poly.type
_entity_poly.pdbx_seq_one_letter_code
_entity_poly.pdbx_strand_id
1 'polypeptide(L)' 'MTRENELLHRIRRGDASCWEELVSMYYEDILRYCIYHSPDMDTAQDAVQETFLKVIRYFPKYRDKGK' A
#
# COMPACT_ATOMS: atom_id res chain seq x y z
N MET A 1 8.69 -3.77 17.47
CA MET A 1 7.69 -3.26 16.52
C MET A 1 8.36 -3.16 15.16
N THR A 2 7.71 -3.55 14.07
CA THR A 2 8.25 -3.36 12.72
C THR A 2 8.11 -1.91 12.31
N ARG A 3 8.96 -1.44 11.38
CA ARG A 3 8.85 -0.10 10.81
C ARG A 3 7.47 0.16 10.19
N GLU A 4 6.92 -0.85 9.53
CA GLU A 4 5.54 -0.88 9.03
C GLU A 4 4.53 -0.53 10.15
N ASN A 5 4.58 -1.20 11.29
CA ASN A 5 3.61 -0.96 12.37
C ASN A 5 3.69 0.49 12.90
N GLU A 6 4.89 1.07 12.99
CA GLU A 6 5.07 2.46 13.39
C GLU A 6 4.41 3.43 12.41
N LEU A 7 4.60 3.20 11.10
CA LEU A 7 3.97 3.99 10.04
C LEU A 7 2.45 3.85 10.07
N LEU A 8 1.93 2.64 10.19
CA LEU A 8 0.49 2.37 10.28
C LEU A 8 -0.13 3.05 11.51
N HIS A 9 0.56 3.07 12.65
CA HIS A 9 0.11 3.79 13.85
C HIS A 9 0.07 5.31 13.64
N ARG A 10 1.08 5.91 12.99
CA ARG A 10 1.10 7.34 12.66
C ARG A 10 0.01 7.72 11.66
N ILE A 11 -0.17 6.90 10.62
CA ILE A 11 -1.24 7.07 9.62
C ILE A 11 -2.62 7.09 10.29
N ARG A 12 -2.88 6.18 11.24
CA ARG A 12 -4.14 6.17 12.01
C ARG A 12 -4.37 7.45 12.82
N ARG A 13 -3.30 8.18 13.18
CA ARG A 13 -3.38 9.47 13.87
C ARG A 13 -3.47 10.67 12.93
N GLY A 14 -3.59 10.44 11.62
CA GLY A 14 -3.77 11.48 10.60
C GLY A 14 -2.47 11.98 9.96
N ASP A 15 -1.33 11.33 10.23
CA ASP A 15 -0.06 11.72 9.64
C ASP A 15 0.09 11.14 8.22
N ALA A 16 -0.30 11.93 7.23
CA ALA A 16 -0.26 11.54 5.82
C ALA A 16 1.18 11.44 5.25
N SER A 17 2.19 12.00 5.92
CA SER A 17 3.59 11.93 5.44
C SER A 17 4.15 10.51 5.45
N CYS A 18 3.54 9.62 6.25
CA CYS A 18 3.95 8.22 6.37
C CYS A 18 3.53 7.36 5.17
N TRP A 19 2.63 7.85 4.31
CA TRP A 19 2.16 7.09 3.15
C TRP A 19 3.25 6.84 2.12
N GLU A 20 4.09 7.84 1.85
CA GLU A 20 5.17 7.72 0.85
C GLU A 20 6.17 6.63 1.24
N GLU A 21 6.53 6.56 2.52
CA GLU A 21 7.41 5.52 3.03
C GLU A 21 6.75 4.14 2.97
N LEU A 22 5.47 4.04 3.36
CA LEU A 22 4.72 2.79 3.27
C LEU A 22 4.63 2.29 1.81
N VAL A 23 4.32 3.19 0.87
CA VAL A 23 4.28 2.86 -0.56
C VAL A 23 5.65 2.36 -1.02
N SER A 24 6.72 3.08 -0.71
CA SER A 24 8.08 2.73 -1.14
C SER A 24 8.51 1.34 -0.65
N MET A 25 8.11 0.93 0.56
CA MET A 25 8.42 -0.40 1.09
C MET A 25 7.75 -1.55 0.33
N TYR A 26 6.57 -1.34 -0.25
CA TYR A 26 5.78 -2.39 -0.90
C TYR A 26 5.69 -2.26 -2.41
N TYR A 27 6.14 -1.14 -2.99
CA TYR A 27 5.92 -0.85 -4.40
C TYR A 27 6.53 -1.90 -5.31
N GLU A 28 7.79 -2.29 -5.06
CA GLU A 28 8.48 -3.29 -5.88
C GLU A 28 7.81 -4.67 -5.80
N ASP A 29 7.45 -5.12 -4.60
CA ASP A 29 6.81 -6.43 -4.38
C ASP A 29 5.44 -6.50 -5.05
N ILE A 30 4.62 -5.45 -4.91
CA ILE A 30 3.29 -5.37 -5.54
C ILE A 30 3.46 -5.23 -7.06
N LEU A 31 4.40 -4.44 -7.54
CA LEU A 31 4.66 -4.31 -8.98
C LEU A 31 5.09 -5.64 -9.59
N ARG A 32 5.95 -6.40 -8.92
CA ARG A 32 6.36 -7.73 -9.37
C ARG A 32 5.16 -8.68 -9.48
N TYR A 33 4.26 -8.63 -8.50
CA TYR A 33 3.00 -9.38 -8.56
C TYR A 33 2.14 -8.95 -9.75
N CYS A 34 1.96 -7.64 -9.94
CA CYS A 34 1.18 -7.10 -11.06
C CYS A 34 1.77 -7.44 -12.42
N ILE A 35 3.09 -7.37 -12.60
CA ILE A 35 3.79 -7.75 -13.84
C ILE A 35 3.51 -9.21 -14.20
N TYR A 36 3.51 -10.11 -13.21
CA TYR A 36 3.24 -11.52 -13.45
C TYR A 36 1.80 -11.80 -13.92
N HIS A 37 0.87 -10.90 -13.60
CA HIS A 37 -0.57 -11.06 -13.88
C HIS A 37 -1.13 -10.10 -14.93
N SER A 38 -0.30 -9.24 -15.51
CA SER A 38 -0.74 -8.20 -16.46
C SER A 38 -0.19 -8.46 -17.87
N PRO A 39 -0.91 -8.04 -18.92
CA PRO A 39 -0.47 -8.22 -20.30
C PRO A 39 0.74 -7.36 -20.68
N ASP A 40 0.95 -6.23 -19.99
CA ASP A 40 2.01 -5.27 -20.25
C ASP A 40 2.38 -4.48 -18.98
N MET A 41 3.45 -3.70 -19.08
CA MET A 41 4.01 -2.94 -17.97
C MET A 41 3.12 -1.75 -17.57
N ASP A 42 2.43 -1.12 -18.51
CA ASP A 42 1.56 0.03 -18.22
C ASP A 42 0.36 -0.44 -17.39
N THR A 43 -0.28 -1.54 -17.80
CA THR A 43 -1.37 -2.17 -17.04
C THR A 43 -0.91 -2.61 -15.65
N ALA A 44 0.31 -3.13 -15.52
CA ALA A 44 0.86 -3.50 -14.22
C ALA A 44 1.06 -2.28 -13.32
N GLN A 45 1.58 -1.17 -13.86
CA GLN A 45 1.77 0.08 -13.11
C GLN A 45 0.43 0.67 -12.66
N ASP A 46 -0.58 0.68 -13.53
CA ASP A 46 -1.93 1.14 -13.20
C ASP A 46 -2.54 0.30 -12.06
N ALA A 47 -2.37 -1.03 -12.11
CA ALA A 47 -2.85 -1.92 -11.05
C ALA A 47 -2.15 -1.66 -9.70
N VAL A 48 -0.85 -1.36 -9.70
CA VAL A 48 -0.11 -0.98 -8.48
C VAL A 48 -0.65 0.33 -7.92
N GLN A 49 -0.81 1.35 -8.76
CA GLN A 49 -1.34 2.66 -8.36
C GLN A 49 -2.74 2.51 -7.76
N GLU A 50 -3.65 1.81 -8.44
CA GLU A 50 -5.00 1.55 -7.93
C GLU A 50 -4.98 0.85 -6.56
N THR A 51 -4.07 -0.11 -6.38
CA THR A 51 -3.95 -0.86 -5.13
C THR A 51 -3.61 0.06 -3.97
N PHE A 52 -2.59 0.90 -4.12
CA PHE A 52 -2.22 1.87 -3.08
C PHE A 52 -3.31 2.92 -2.83
N LEU A 53 -3.95 3.43 -3.88
CA LEU A 53 -5.07 4.36 -3.74
C LEU A 53 -6.23 3.75 -2.95
N LYS A 54 -6.57 2.47 -3.21
CA LYS A 54 -7.58 1.72 -2.45
C LYS A 54 -7.15 1.58 -0.98
N VAL A 55 -5.91 1.19 -0.72
CA VAL A 55 -5.39 1.09 0.65
C VAL A 55 -5.52 2.43 1.38
N ILE A 56 -5.01 3.53 0.81
CA ILE A 56 -5.09 4.87 1.42
C ILE A 56 -6.54 5.26 1.70
N ARG A 57 -7.45 5.01 0.76
CA ARG A 57 -8.87 5.36 0.88
C ARG A 57 -9.60 4.56 1.96
N TYR A 58 -9.31 3.28 2.11
CA TYR A 58 -10.07 2.38 2.97
C TYR A 58 -9.39 2.06 4.31
N PHE A 59 -8.08 2.28 4.45
CA PHE A 59 -7.33 2.02 5.67
C PHE A 59 -7.87 2.75 6.92
N PRO A 60 -8.33 4.02 6.86
CA PRO A 60 -8.91 4.67 8.03
C PRO A 60 -10.15 3.95 8.60
N LYS A 61 -10.85 3.18 7.75
CA LYS A 61 -12.01 2.37 8.14
C LYS A 61 -11.64 0.92 8.44
N TYR A 62 -10.41 0.51 8.12
CA TYR A 62 -9.95 -0.85 8.34
C TYR A 62 -9.85 -1.13 9.84
N ARG A 63 -10.63 -2.09 10.30
CA ARG A 63 -10.48 -2.68 11.63
C ARG A 63 -9.76 -4.00 11.43
N ASP A 64 -8.66 -4.16 12.14
CA ASP A 64 -7.97 -5.44 12.19
C ASP A 64 -8.95 -6.50 12.67
N LYS A 65 -9.19 -7.52 11.85
CA LYS A 65 -10.12 -8.61 12.14
C LYS A 65 -9.41 -9.86 12.66
N GLY A 66 -8.10 -9.78 12.94
CA GLY A 66 -7.28 -10.93 13.25
C GLY A 66 -6.94 -11.74 11.99
N LYS A 67 -5.95 -12.63 12.13
CA LYS A 67 -5.69 -13.71 11.18
C LYS A 67 -6.63 -14.89 11.44
#